data_AF-A0A7Y2C6Z3-F1
#
_entry.id   AF-A0A7Y2C6Z3-F1
#
_cell.length_a   1.000
_cell.length_b   1.000
_cell.length_c   1.000
_cell.angle_alpha   90.00
_cell.angle_beta   90.00
_cell.angle_gamma   90.00
#
_symmetry.space_group_name_H-M   'P 1'
#
loop_
_entity.id
_entity.type
_entity.pdbx_description
1 polymer ?
#
loop_
_entity_poly.entity_id
_entity_poly.type
_entity_poly.pdbx_seq_one_letter_code
_entity_poly.pdbx_strand_id
1 'polypeptide(L)'
;MTRKSYLLFGIFMCFVLGNTYAQSEGLKITAKPKNMWELGIHVGHSILTGDVDWDSDFGVGLHLRKALDYTFSVRFDGTYNRLSGTEEENRREVDANRYGFGTNWMPEYESTYINGDISVVASLNQMKIFKKNKINPYGFVGLGIGSANVEVTDGNNTFDVDDDILYDDEWNINPHAVGGMGIGFLVGKKISISVEHKLTKFLGRGADLMDGVEFQGRLSDRVITKDDDLMNYTNVRVGIGLGKLDEDQSLPLWWVSPLDMIAEDLAEVKARPIFDDSDSDGDGVLDMVDQEPDTPEGYPVDTRGNSLDSDGDGLVDGMDEEPYSPPGYEVDSKGIAQVPQPNILNENDVNKIIDGRLANWTPSTDLSNDWF
;
A
#
# COMPACT_ATOMS: atom_id res chain seq x y z
N MET A 1 38.78 25.18 -31.61
CA MET A 1 37.65 26.09 -31.35
C MET A 1 36.38 25.54 -31.98
N THR A 2 35.57 24.88 -31.14
CA THR A 2 34.10 24.84 -31.11
C THR A 2 33.29 25.02 -32.41
N ARG A 3 32.56 23.96 -32.79
CA ARG A 3 31.13 24.09 -33.17
C ARG A 3 30.33 22.91 -32.62
N LYS A 4 29.36 23.27 -31.78
CA LYS A 4 28.32 22.44 -31.16
C LYS A 4 27.40 21.87 -32.24
N SER A 5 26.98 20.61 -32.09
CA SER A 5 25.74 20.08 -32.66
C SER A 5 25.05 19.24 -31.59
N TYR A 6 23.97 19.78 -31.02
CA TYR A 6 23.04 19.06 -30.17
C TYR A 6 21.99 18.43 -31.07
N LEU A 7 21.82 17.11 -30.99
CA LEU A 7 20.70 16.43 -31.65
C LEU A 7 19.66 16.08 -30.59
N LEU A 8 18.49 16.70 -30.74
CA LEU A 8 17.26 16.39 -30.02
C LEU A 8 16.81 14.97 -30.32
N PHE A 9 16.43 14.22 -29.28
CA PHE A 9 15.37 13.23 -29.38
C PHE A 9 14.39 13.43 -28.22
N GLY A 10 13.24 14.00 -28.55
CA GLY A 10 12.15 14.25 -27.64
C GLY A 10 11.24 13.02 -27.54
N ILE A 11 11.12 12.47 -26.33
CA ILE A 11 9.91 11.78 -25.87
C ILE A 11 9.57 12.40 -24.53
N PHE A 12 9.00 13.61 -24.59
CA PHE A 12 8.29 14.22 -23.47
C PHE A 12 6.81 13.90 -23.70
N MET A 13 6.40 12.70 -23.31
CA MET A 13 4.99 12.32 -23.33
C MET A 13 4.37 12.73 -22.00
N CYS A 14 3.49 13.72 -22.08
CA CYS A 14 2.60 14.16 -21.01
C CYS A 14 1.92 12.97 -20.33
N PHE A 15 2.21 12.75 -19.05
CA PHE A 15 1.24 12.24 -18.09
C PHE A 15 0.95 13.37 -17.09
N VAL A 16 0.04 14.25 -17.51
CA VAL A 16 -0.70 15.12 -16.59
C VAL A 16 -1.81 14.24 -16.01
N LEU A 17 -1.62 13.74 -14.79
CA LEU A 17 -2.73 13.33 -13.94
C LEU A 17 -2.72 14.27 -12.74
N GLY A 18 -3.70 15.16 -12.72
CA GLY A 18 -3.92 16.10 -11.63
C GLY A 18 -4.15 15.33 -10.33
N ASN A 19 -3.39 15.68 -9.30
CA ASN A 19 -3.76 15.38 -7.93
C ASN A 19 -4.38 16.64 -7.34
N THR A 20 -5.69 16.78 -7.53
CA THR A 20 -6.54 17.61 -6.68
C THR A 20 -7.56 16.69 -6.05
N TYR A 21 -7.24 16.17 -4.88
CA TYR A 21 -8.23 15.61 -3.97
C TYR A 21 -8.49 16.62 -2.88
N ALA A 22 -9.72 17.11 -2.84
CA ALA A 22 -10.24 17.94 -1.77
C ALA A 22 -10.13 17.16 -0.46
N GLN A 23 -9.43 17.74 0.51
CA GLN A 23 -9.28 17.21 1.86
C GLN A 23 -10.56 17.53 2.63
N SER A 24 -11.44 16.54 2.81
CA SER A 24 -12.51 16.62 3.82
C SER A 24 -11.88 16.35 5.18
N GLU A 25 -11.98 17.30 6.10
CA GLU A 25 -11.57 17.12 7.48
C GLU A 25 -12.49 16.11 8.18
N GLY A 26 -11.98 14.90 8.36
CA GLY A 26 -12.66 13.79 9.04
C GLY A 26 -12.07 12.46 8.58
N LEU A 27 -11.19 11.89 9.42
CA LEU A 27 -10.36 10.69 9.19
C LEU A 27 -9.21 10.87 8.18
N LYS A 28 -7.99 11.10 8.71
CA LYS A 28 -6.73 10.93 7.99
C LYS A 28 -6.49 9.43 7.73
N ILE A 29 -7.23 8.86 6.78
CA ILE A 29 -6.82 7.57 6.20
C ILE A 29 -5.60 7.89 5.35
N THR A 30 -4.41 7.67 5.91
CA THR A 30 -3.15 7.79 5.16
C THR A 30 -3.06 6.55 4.25
N ALA A 31 -3.92 6.51 3.23
CA ALA A 31 -4.18 5.36 2.37
C ALA A 31 -3.04 5.02 1.38
N LYS A 32 -1.83 5.54 1.61
CA LYS A 32 -0.66 5.22 0.79
C LYS A 32 0.35 4.43 1.64
N PRO A 33 0.32 3.09 1.58
CA PRO A 33 1.33 2.25 2.23
C PRO A 33 2.73 2.64 1.72
N LYS A 34 3.69 2.64 2.65
CA LYS A 34 5.09 2.95 2.35
C LYS A 34 5.62 1.89 1.37
N ASN A 35 6.31 2.33 0.31
CA ASN A 35 6.91 1.42 -0.67
C ASN A 35 8.31 0.97 -0.21
N MET A 36 8.69 -0.25 -0.56
CA MET A 36 10.00 -0.82 -0.26
C MET A 36 10.74 -1.21 -1.53
N TRP A 37 12.06 -1.09 -1.48
CA TRP A 37 12.95 -1.70 -2.46
C TRP A 37 13.19 -3.16 -2.06
N GLU A 38 13.39 -4.04 -3.03
CA GLU A 38 13.82 -5.42 -2.80
C GLU A 38 15.12 -5.64 -3.54
N LEU A 39 16.15 -6.08 -2.81
CA LEU A 39 17.41 -6.54 -3.38
C LEU A 39 17.48 -8.04 -3.20
N GLY A 40 17.92 -8.77 -4.21
CA GLY A 40 18.06 -10.20 -4.09
C GLY A 40 18.96 -10.85 -5.12
N ILE A 41 19.01 -12.16 -5.01
CA ILE A 41 19.78 -13.05 -5.86
C ILE A 41 18.84 -14.06 -6.50
N HIS A 42 19.23 -14.57 -7.66
CA HIS A 42 18.56 -15.70 -8.27
C HIS A 42 19.57 -16.68 -8.83
N VAL A 43 19.24 -17.96 -8.74
CA VAL A 43 20.00 -19.05 -9.32
C VAL A 43 19.02 -19.98 -10.00
N GLY A 44 19.40 -20.49 -11.17
CA GLY A 44 18.48 -21.22 -11.99
C GLY A 44 19.17 -22.09 -13.01
N HIS A 45 18.34 -22.94 -13.60
CA HIS A 45 18.70 -23.78 -14.73
C HIS A 45 18.46 -23.01 -16.02
N SER A 46 19.45 -23.04 -16.91
CA SER A 46 19.49 -22.31 -18.17
C SER A 46 19.59 -23.32 -19.30
N ILE A 47 18.74 -23.19 -20.32
CA ILE A 47 18.81 -23.97 -21.55
C ILE A 47 18.61 -23.05 -22.74
N LEU A 48 19.26 -23.36 -23.85
CA LEU A 48 19.07 -22.67 -25.12
C LEU A 48 18.22 -23.57 -26.03
N THR A 49 17.02 -23.13 -26.38
CA THR A 49 16.24 -23.85 -27.40
C THR A 49 16.58 -23.23 -28.74
N GLY A 50 17.35 -23.95 -29.53
CA GLY A 50 17.82 -23.55 -30.85
C GLY A 50 17.91 -24.77 -31.77
N ASP A 51 18.82 -24.71 -32.72
CA ASP A 51 19.02 -25.76 -33.70
C ASP A 51 19.85 -26.92 -33.15
N VAL A 52 20.81 -26.67 -32.26
CA VAL A 52 21.62 -27.70 -31.58
C VAL A 52 20.88 -28.26 -30.35
N ASP A 53 20.98 -29.58 -30.12
CA ASP A 53 20.48 -30.22 -28.90
C ASP A 53 21.14 -29.57 -27.67
N TRP A 54 20.33 -29.24 -26.66
CA TRP A 54 20.77 -28.47 -25.50
C TRP A 54 21.16 -29.36 -24.32
N ASP A 55 22.20 -28.95 -23.61
CA ASP A 55 22.60 -29.52 -22.34
C ASP A 55 22.10 -28.68 -21.15
N SER A 56 22.12 -29.30 -19.97
CA SER A 56 21.62 -28.71 -18.73
C SER A 56 22.69 -27.84 -18.07
N ASP A 57 22.51 -26.51 -18.10
CA ASP A 57 23.41 -25.56 -17.45
C ASP A 57 22.75 -24.71 -16.37
N PHE A 58 23.57 -23.88 -15.72
CA PHE A 58 23.14 -23.00 -14.65
C PHE A 58 23.50 -21.55 -14.88
N GLY A 59 22.65 -20.67 -14.34
CA GLY A 59 22.85 -19.23 -14.33
C GLY A 59 22.61 -18.64 -12.95
N VAL A 60 23.31 -17.56 -12.67
CA VAL A 60 23.21 -16.80 -11.42
C VAL A 60 23.06 -15.32 -11.72
N GLY A 61 22.33 -14.60 -10.88
CA GLY A 61 22.19 -13.16 -11.03
C GLY A 61 21.70 -12.45 -9.80
N LEU A 62 21.63 -11.14 -9.93
CA LEU A 62 21.18 -10.20 -8.93
C LEU A 62 19.97 -9.45 -9.47
N HIS A 63 19.08 -9.05 -8.56
CA HIS A 63 17.97 -8.19 -8.93
C HIS A 63 17.69 -7.09 -7.94
N LEU A 64 17.20 -5.99 -8.47
CA LEU A 64 16.67 -4.87 -7.72
C LEU A 64 15.25 -4.60 -8.19
N ARG A 65 14.27 -4.71 -7.30
CA ARG A 65 12.85 -4.49 -7.59
C ARG A 65 12.30 -3.32 -6.78
N LYS A 66 11.46 -2.51 -7.43
CA LYS A 66 10.74 -1.40 -6.81
C LYS A 66 9.27 -1.42 -7.16
N ALA A 67 8.42 -1.25 -6.15
CA ALA A 67 7.00 -1.04 -6.36
C ALA A 67 6.73 0.32 -7.01
N LEU A 68 5.95 0.32 -8.08
CA LEU A 68 5.28 1.54 -8.55
C LEU A 68 3.91 1.67 -7.87
N ASP A 69 3.19 0.55 -7.80
CA ASP A 69 1.86 0.44 -7.23
C ASP A 69 1.62 -0.97 -6.63
N TYR A 70 0.40 -1.29 -6.18
CA TYR A 70 0.01 -2.62 -5.68
C TYR A 70 0.09 -3.72 -6.74
N THR A 71 -0.12 -3.38 -8.00
CA THR A 71 -0.06 -4.34 -9.11
C THR A 71 1.29 -4.31 -9.80
N PHE A 72 1.82 -3.13 -10.07
CA PHE A 72 2.98 -2.96 -10.94
C PHE A 72 4.25 -2.63 -10.16
N SER A 73 5.34 -3.27 -10.57
CA SER A 73 6.69 -3.01 -10.06
C SER A 73 7.69 -3.03 -11.21
N VAL A 74 8.78 -2.27 -11.07
CA VAL A 74 9.90 -2.29 -12.01
C VAL A 74 11.01 -3.13 -11.39
N ARG A 75 11.66 -3.97 -12.20
CA ARG A 75 12.77 -4.82 -11.80
C ARG A 75 13.94 -4.60 -12.74
N PHE A 76 15.12 -4.50 -12.17
CA PHE A 76 16.40 -4.54 -12.85
C PHE A 76 17.03 -5.89 -12.52
N ASP A 77 17.38 -6.66 -13.54
CA ASP A 77 18.08 -7.94 -13.39
C ASP A 77 19.47 -7.83 -14.03
N GLY A 78 20.49 -8.37 -13.35
CA GLY A 78 21.82 -8.59 -13.90
C GLY A 78 22.15 -10.07 -13.79
N THR A 79 22.31 -10.76 -14.92
CA THR A 79 22.40 -12.22 -14.97
C THR A 79 23.67 -12.67 -15.70
N TYR A 80 24.31 -13.71 -15.17
CA TYR A 80 25.36 -14.48 -15.80
C TYR A 80 24.81 -15.89 -16.06
N ASN A 81 24.75 -16.33 -17.31
CA ASN A 81 24.35 -17.69 -17.69
C ASN A 81 25.49 -18.36 -18.44
N ARG A 82 25.71 -19.63 -18.16
CA ARG A 82 26.40 -20.55 -19.07
C ARG A 82 25.34 -21.36 -19.80
N LEU A 83 25.60 -21.68 -21.06
CA LEU A 83 24.81 -22.57 -21.90
C LEU A 83 25.79 -23.48 -22.63
N SER A 84 25.44 -24.74 -22.76
CA SER A 84 26.17 -25.70 -23.57
C SER A 84 25.19 -26.62 -24.26
N GLY A 85 25.67 -27.29 -25.29
CA GLY A 85 24.93 -28.31 -25.97
C GLY A 85 25.82 -29.12 -26.89
N THR A 86 25.45 -30.36 -27.07
CA THR A 86 26.18 -31.35 -27.84
C THR A 86 25.25 -32.02 -28.82
N GLU A 87 25.66 -32.12 -30.09
CA GLU A 87 24.90 -32.92 -31.05
C GLU A 87 25.38 -34.37 -31.08
N GLU A 88 24.51 -35.30 -30.69
CA GLU A 88 24.83 -36.74 -30.68
C GLU A 88 24.64 -37.43 -32.04
N GLU A 89 23.96 -36.78 -32.99
CA GLU A 89 23.71 -37.31 -34.33
C GLU A 89 24.29 -36.42 -35.42
N ASN A 90 25.04 -37.00 -36.35
CA ASN A 90 25.61 -36.30 -37.50
C ASN A 90 24.52 -35.94 -38.53
N ARG A 91 23.82 -34.83 -38.28
CA ARG A 91 22.74 -34.32 -39.14
C ARG A 91 23.19 -33.18 -40.06
N ARG A 92 24.43 -32.69 -39.89
CA ARG A 92 24.94 -31.43 -40.47
C ARG A 92 26.12 -31.59 -41.43
N GLU A 93 26.10 -32.64 -42.27
CA GLU A 93 27.17 -32.95 -43.24
C GLU A 93 27.48 -31.78 -44.22
N VAL A 94 26.50 -30.92 -44.51
CA VAL A 94 26.66 -29.77 -45.41
C VAL A 94 27.45 -28.64 -44.75
N ASP A 95 27.18 -28.35 -43.48
CA ASP A 95 27.85 -27.29 -42.71
C ASP A 95 29.26 -27.71 -42.31
N ALA A 96 29.41 -28.98 -41.93
CA ALA A 96 30.68 -29.64 -41.66
C ALA A 96 31.69 -29.48 -42.81
N ASN A 97 31.24 -29.60 -44.06
CA ASN A 97 32.08 -29.41 -45.24
C ASN A 97 32.47 -27.94 -45.49
N ARG A 98 31.70 -26.95 -45.00
CA ARG A 98 31.97 -25.52 -45.17
C ARG A 98 33.02 -25.02 -44.18
N TYR A 99 32.97 -25.48 -42.94
CA TYR A 99 33.95 -25.13 -41.92
C TYR A 99 35.20 -26.02 -41.94
N GLY A 100 35.23 -27.04 -42.82
CA GLY A 100 36.39 -27.91 -43.02
C GLY A 100 36.47 -29.12 -42.08
N PHE A 101 35.38 -29.42 -41.36
CA PHE A 101 35.24 -30.50 -40.38
C PHE A 101 34.86 -31.87 -41.00
N GLY A 102 34.61 -31.92 -42.31
CA GLY A 102 34.41 -33.18 -43.06
C GLY A 102 32.97 -33.68 -43.05
N THR A 103 32.75 -35.00 -43.12
CA THR A 103 31.39 -35.60 -43.22
C THR A 103 30.86 -36.14 -41.90
N ASN A 104 31.57 -35.92 -40.78
CA ASN A 104 31.23 -36.47 -39.46
C ASN A 104 31.45 -35.45 -38.36
N TRP A 105 30.74 -34.32 -38.45
CA TRP A 105 30.80 -33.24 -37.49
C TRP A 105 29.70 -33.40 -36.44
N MET A 106 30.09 -33.29 -35.18
CA MET A 106 29.23 -33.32 -34.01
C MET A 106 29.59 -32.08 -33.18
N PRO A 107 28.97 -30.92 -33.45
CA PRO A 107 29.33 -29.68 -32.77
C PRO A 107 29.01 -29.75 -31.27
N GLU A 108 29.96 -29.28 -30.47
CA GLU A 108 29.76 -28.93 -29.06
C GLU A 108 29.89 -27.41 -28.94
N TYR A 109 28.91 -26.74 -28.35
CA TYR A 109 29.01 -25.31 -28.06
C TYR A 109 29.08 -25.06 -26.56
N GLU A 110 29.85 -24.05 -26.19
CA GLU A 110 29.84 -23.45 -24.86
C GLU A 110 29.67 -21.93 -25.02
N SER A 111 28.53 -21.43 -24.58
CA SER A 111 28.17 -20.02 -24.68
C SER A 111 28.02 -19.41 -23.29
N THR A 112 28.68 -18.27 -23.07
CA THR A 112 28.56 -17.50 -21.83
C THR A 112 27.87 -16.17 -22.08
N TYR A 113 26.90 -15.84 -21.24
CA TYR A 113 26.03 -14.68 -21.41
C TYR A 113 26.01 -13.80 -20.18
N ILE A 114 26.31 -12.53 -20.37
CA ILE A 114 26.15 -11.48 -19.36
C ILE A 114 25.06 -10.54 -19.83
N ASN A 115 23.95 -10.50 -19.11
CA ASN A 115 22.75 -9.74 -19.49
C ASN A 115 22.35 -8.76 -18.39
N GLY A 116 21.95 -7.55 -18.80
CA GLY A 116 21.28 -6.57 -17.95
C GLY A 116 19.92 -6.21 -18.54
N ASP A 117 18.83 -6.43 -17.80
CA ASP A 117 17.47 -6.18 -18.27
C ASP A 117 16.63 -5.34 -17.30
N ILE A 118 15.68 -4.59 -17.88
CA ILE A 118 14.67 -3.82 -17.18
C ILE A 118 13.31 -4.40 -17.52
N SER A 119 12.62 -4.90 -16.50
CA SER A 119 11.34 -5.58 -16.61
C SER A 119 10.25 -4.87 -15.82
N VAL A 120 9.06 -4.77 -16.40
CA VAL A 120 7.84 -4.41 -15.67
C VAL A 120 7.16 -5.70 -15.23
N VAL A 121 6.90 -5.80 -13.92
CA VAL A 121 6.31 -6.98 -13.28
C VAL A 121 4.90 -6.64 -12.80
N ALA A 122 3.92 -7.43 -13.24
CA ALA A 122 2.52 -7.34 -12.86
C ALA A 122 2.15 -8.47 -11.87
N SER A 123 1.83 -8.08 -10.65
CA SER A 123 1.37 -8.93 -9.55
C SER A 123 -0.11 -9.26 -9.70
N LEU A 124 -0.47 -10.55 -9.70
CA LEU A 124 -1.86 -11.02 -9.83
C LEU A 124 -2.50 -11.36 -8.47
N ASN A 125 -1.87 -10.96 -7.37
CA ASN A 125 -2.35 -11.14 -5.99
C ASN A 125 -3.75 -10.52 -5.72
N GLN A 126 -4.28 -9.73 -6.64
CA GLN A 126 -5.61 -9.13 -6.56
C GLN A 126 -6.75 -10.13 -6.89
N MET A 127 -6.43 -11.28 -7.50
CA MET A 127 -7.40 -12.32 -7.80
C MET A 127 -7.52 -13.28 -6.60
N LYS A 128 -8.42 -12.96 -5.66
CA LYS A 128 -8.72 -13.81 -4.49
C LYS A 128 -9.37 -15.14 -4.92
N ILE A 129 -8.58 -16.11 -5.40
CA ILE A 129 -9.08 -17.47 -5.65
C ILE A 129 -9.11 -18.29 -4.35
N PHE A 130 -8.30 -17.94 -3.35
CA PHE A 130 -8.34 -18.58 -2.02
C PHE A 130 -8.10 -17.56 -0.91
N LYS A 131 -8.90 -17.69 0.15
CA LYS A 131 -9.12 -16.71 1.24
C LYS A 131 -7.88 -16.43 2.12
N LYS A 132 -6.70 -16.96 1.79
CA LYS A 132 -5.53 -16.94 2.69
C LYS A 132 -4.18 -17.25 1.99
N ASN A 133 -3.85 -16.58 0.88
CA ASN A 133 -2.66 -17.01 0.12
C ASN A 133 -1.48 -16.05 0.28
N LYS A 134 -0.43 -16.53 0.96
CA LYS A 134 0.95 -15.99 0.92
C LYS A 134 1.64 -16.24 -0.42
N ILE A 135 0.87 -16.43 -1.49
CA ILE A 135 1.31 -16.86 -2.81
C ILE A 135 0.95 -15.73 -3.77
N ASN A 136 1.94 -15.26 -4.53
CA ASN A 136 1.77 -14.19 -5.50
C ASN A 136 2.18 -14.68 -6.90
N PRO A 137 1.22 -15.12 -7.73
CA PRO A 137 1.50 -15.32 -9.15
C PRO A 137 1.71 -13.95 -9.82
N TYR A 138 2.74 -13.84 -10.65
CA TYR A 138 3.05 -12.61 -11.38
C TYR A 138 3.57 -12.92 -12.78
N GLY A 139 3.35 -11.97 -13.70
CA GLY A 139 3.94 -11.98 -15.04
C GLY A 139 4.88 -10.79 -15.21
N PHE A 140 5.85 -10.88 -16.12
CA PHE A 140 6.73 -9.77 -16.43
C PHE A 140 7.12 -9.74 -17.90
N VAL A 141 7.40 -8.55 -18.38
CA VAL A 141 7.94 -8.27 -19.72
C VAL A 141 8.95 -7.16 -19.63
N GLY A 142 10.01 -7.22 -20.42
CA GLY A 142 11.12 -6.29 -20.32
C GLY A 142 11.98 -6.25 -21.57
N LEU A 143 12.93 -5.32 -21.54
CA LEU A 143 13.96 -5.17 -22.56
C LEU A 143 15.30 -5.08 -21.85
N GLY A 144 16.33 -5.62 -22.48
CA GLY A 144 17.68 -5.63 -21.94
C GLY A 144 18.72 -5.55 -23.03
N ILE A 145 19.96 -5.47 -22.58
CA ILE A 145 21.16 -5.56 -23.40
C ILE A 145 22.10 -6.54 -22.72
N GLY A 146 22.87 -7.26 -23.49
CA GLY A 146 23.85 -8.20 -22.95
C GLY A 146 24.99 -8.42 -23.91
N SER A 147 26.02 -9.10 -23.44
CA SER A 147 27.14 -9.56 -24.24
C SER A 147 27.17 -11.08 -24.16
N ALA A 148 27.50 -11.69 -25.29
CA ALA A 148 27.55 -13.12 -25.48
C ALA A 148 28.92 -13.47 -26.04
N ASN A 149 29.54 -14.50 -25.48
CA ASN A 149 30.72 -15.13 -26.06
C ASN A 149 30.35 -16.58 -26.35
N VAL A 150 30.49 -17.00 -27.61
CA VAL A 150 30.08 -18.32 -28.11
C VAL A 150 31.33 -19.03 -28.63
N GLU A 151 31.73 -20.10 -27.95
CA GLU A 151 32.83 -20.95 -28.36
C GLU A 151 32.27 -22.28 -28.89
N VAL A 152 32.67 -22.69 -30.08
CA VAL A 152 32.27 -23.96 -30.69
C VAL A 152 33.49 -24.86 -30.81
N THR A 153 33.42 -26.06 -30.24
CA THR A 153 34.50 -27.04 -30.26
C THR A 153 34.12 -28.22 -31.14
N ASP A 154 35.04 -28.62 -32.02
CA ASP A 154 34.97 -29.88 -32.78
C ASP A 154 36.25 -30.70 -32.55
N GLY A 155 36.16 -31.69 -31.67
CA GLY A 155 37.26 -32.59 -31.33
C GLY A 155 38.47 -31.87 -30.69
N ASN A 156 39.53 -31.64 -31.46
CA ASN A 156 40.75 -30.93 -31.01
C ASN A 156 40.83 -29.47 -31.48
N ASN A 157 39.86 -29.01 -32.28
CA ASN A 157 39.84 -27.65 -32.82
C ASN A 157 38.74 -26.85 -32.14
N THR A 158 39.12 -25.77 -31.46
CA THR A 158 38.21 -24.76 -30.89
C THR A 158 38.08 -23.62 -31.89
N PHE A 159 36.85 -23.22 -32.16
CA PHE A 159 36.51 -22.12 -33.04
C PHE A 159 35.74 -21.07 -32.24
N ASP A 160 36.30 -19.86 -32.16
CA ASP A 160 35.60 -18.72 -31.60
C ASP A 160 34.74 -18.10 -32.70
N VAL A 161 33.42 -18.12 -32.52
CA VAL A 161 32.46 -17.63 -33.51
C VAL A 161 32.60 -16.10 -33.68
N ASP A 162 33.08 -15.38 -32.65
CA ASP A 162 33.26 -13.92 -32.64
C ASP A 162 34.33 -13.46 -33.66
N ASP A 163 35.43 -14.21 -33.78
CA ASP A 163 36.59 -13.82 -34.58
C ASP A 163 36.47 -14.16 -36.09
N ASP A 164 35.73 -15.21 -36.47
CA ASP A 164 35.73 -15.73 -37.85
C ASP A 164 34.38 -15.60 -38.60
N ILE A 165 33.24 -15.36 -37.91
CA ILE A 165 31.91 -15.24 -38.53
C ILE A 165 31.28 -13.88 -38.19
N LEU A 166 31.90 -12.79 -38.65
CA LEU A 166 31.27 -11.46 -38.81
C LEU A 166 30.24 -11.09 -37.72
N TYR A 167 30.61 -11.16 -36.44
CA TYR A 167 30.07 -10.23 -35.45
C TYR A 167 30.64 -8.84 -35.77
N ASP A 168 30.21 -8.24 -36.90
CA ASP A 168 30.54 -6.86 -37.25
C ASP A 168 29.73 -5.91 -36.36
N ASP A 169 29.97 -5.97 -35.06
CA ASP A 169 29.56 -4.95 -34.10
C ASP A 169 30.71 -4.70 -33.13
N GLU A 170 31.39 -3.56 -33.30
CA GLU A 170 32.62 -3.13 -32.58
C GLU A 170 32.47 -3.10 -31.04
N TRP A 171 31.26 -3.36 -30.52
CA TRP A 171 30.89 -3.28 -29.10
C TRP A 171 30.36 -4.59 -28.48
N ASN A 172 30.09 -5.64 -29.27
CA ASN A 172 29.51 -6.93 -28.82
C ASN A 172 28.31 -6.76 -27.84
N ILE A 173 27.30 -5.96 -28.26
CA ILE A 173 26.08 -5.69 -27.49
C ILE A 173 24.87 -6.30 -28.21
N ASN A 174 24.23 -7.27 -27.56
CA ASN A 174 23.02 -7.93 -28.02
C ASN A 174 21.79 -7.38 -27.30
N PRO A 175 20.98 -6.51 -27.94
CA PRO A 175 19.69 -6.12 -27.39
C PRO A 175 18.76 -7.33 -27.35
N HIS A 176 17.95 -7.45 -26.31
CA HIS A 176 17.05 -8.58 -26.14
C HIS A 176 15.74 -8.18 -25.49
N ALA A 177 14.69 -8.95 -25.77
CA ALA A 177 13.40 -8.87 -25.09
C ALA A 177 13.28 -10.02 -24.09
N VAL A 178 12.75 -9.73 -22.91
CA VAL A 178 12.48 -10.75 -21.89
C VAL A 178 11.00 -10.82 -21.57
N GLY A 179 10.52 -12.02 -21.28
CA GLY A 179 9.16 -12.25 -20.84
C GLY A 179 9.07 -13.50 -19.98
N GLY A 180 8.11 -13.54 -19.07
CA GLY A 180 7.96 -14.72 -18.25
C GLY A 180 6.89 -14.62 -17.18
N MET A 181 6.83 -15.67 -16.38
CA MET A 181 5.90 -15.80 -15.27
C MET A 181 6.59 -16.42 -14.07
N GLY A 182 6.12 -16.06 -12.88
CA GLY A 182 6.63 -16.60 -11.64
C GLY A 182 5.59 -16.67 -10.55
N ILE A 183 5.91 -17.45 -9.54
CA ILE A 183 5.12 -17.58 -8.33
C ILE A 183 6.03 -17.22 -7.15
N GLY A 184 5.67 -16.14 -6.47
CA GLY A 184 6.33 -15.71 -5.25
C GLY A 184 5.67 -16.29 -4.00
N PHE A 185 6.47 -16.44 -2.95
CA PHE A 185 6.07 -16.70 -1.57
C PHE A 185 6.73 -15.69 -0.65
N LEU A 186 5.97 -15.19 0.33
CA LEU A 186 6.52 -14.31 1.37
C LEU A 186 6.85 -15.14 2.62
N VAL A 187 8.12 -15.11 3.04
CA VAL A 187 8.62 -15.75 4.27
C VAL A 187 8.92 -14.68 5.31
N GLY A 188 8.06 -14.58 6.32
CA GLY A 188 8.15 -13.53 7.33
C GLY A 188 7.69 -12.18 6.79
N LYS A 189 8.40 -11.10 7.12
CA LYS A 189 8.01 -9.71 6.78
C LYS A 189 8.86 -9.05 5.70
N LYS A 190 10.03 -9.61 5.39
CA LYS A 190 11.02 -8.99 4.48
C LYS A 190 11.62 -9.92 3.45
N ILE A 191 11.47 -11.24 3.60
CA ILE A 191 12.09 -12.21 2.70
C ILE A 191 11.03 -12.70 1.72
N SER A 192 11.31 -12.56 0.43
CA SER A 192 10.52 -13.14 -0.66
C SER A 192 11.31 -14.28 -1.28
N ILE A 193 10.63 -15.39 -1.56
CA ILE A 193 11.18 -16.53 -2.30
C ILE A 193 10.28 -16.73 -3.51
N SER A 194 10.81 -16.71 -4.72
CA SER A 194 10.00 -16.87 -5.93
C SER A 194 10.59 -17.94 -6.84
N VAL A 195 9.74 -18.68 -7.53
CA VAL A 195 10.13 -19.55 -8.63
C VAL A 195 9.64 -18.90 -9.92
N GLU A 196 10.53 -18.72 -10.88
CA GLU A 196 10.29 -17.94 -12.09
C GLU A 196 10.81 -18.69 -13.31
N HIS A 197 10.06 -18.60 -14.41
CA HIS A 197 10.54 -19.01 -15.72
C HIS A 197 10.64 -17.76 -16.60
N LYS A 198 11.86 -17.43 -17.01
CA LYS A 198 12.20 -16.29 -17.86
C LYS A 198 12.58 -16.81 -19.26
N LEU A 199 11.97 -16.23 -20.27
CA LEU A 199 12.34 -16.40 -21.67
C LEU A 199 13.06 -15.14 -22.12
N THR A 200 14.23 -15.31 -22.73
CA THR A 200 15.00 -14.22 -23.34
C THR A 200 15.13 -14.49 -24.82
N LYS A 201 14.64 -13.53 -25.60
CA LYS A 201 14.77 -13.52 -27.06
C LYS A 201 15.72 -12.41 -27.47
N PHE A 202 16.83 -12.77 -28.09
CA PHE A 202 17.78 -11.80 -28.61
C PHE A 202 17.22 -11.13 -29.87
N LEU A 203 17.61 -9.88 -30.10
CA LEU A 203 17.15 -9.07 -31.22
C LEU A 203 18.37 -8.73 -32.08
N GLY A 204 18.22 -8.87 -33.39
CA GLY A 204 19.30 -8.58 -34.35
C GLY A 204 19.83 -9.84 -35.03
N ARG A 205 20.93 -9.69 -35.76
CA ARG A 205 21.48 -10.78 -36.59
C ARG A 205 22.17 -11.87 -35.78
N GLY A 206 22.62 -11.57 -34.56
CA GLY A 206 23.24 -12.56 -33.66
C GLY A 206 22.25 -13.42 -32.85
N ALA A 207 20.95 -13.29 -33.10
CA ALA A 207 19.90 -14.06 -32.39
C ALA A 207 19.73 -15.50 -32.92
N ASP A 208 20.31 -15.81 -34.09
CA ASP A 208 20.27 -17.10 -34.82
C ASP A 208 21.64 -17.80 -34.77
N LEU A 209 22.57 -17.28 -33.96
CA LEU A 209 23.96 -17.76 -33.83
C LEU A 209 24.31 -18.02 -32.36
N MET A 210 23.31 -18.14 -31.47
CA MET A 210 23.56 -18.30 -30.03
C MET A 210 24.11 -19.69 -29.71
N ASP A 211 23.80 -20.68 -30.55
CA ASP A 211 24.37 -22.04 -30.55
C ASP A 211 25.55 -22.20 -31.52
N GLY A 212 25.95 -21.11 -32.19
CA GLY A 212 27.09 -21.05 -33.12
C GLY A 212 26.83 -21.62 -34.52
N VAL A 213 25.60 -22.00 -34.88
CA VAL A 213 25.29 -22.65 -36.16
C VAL A 213 24.13 -21.95 -36.88
N GLU A 214 24.31 -21.58 -38.15
CA GLU A 214 23.23 -21.01 -39.00
C GLU A 214 22.69 -22.09 -39.97
N PHE A 215 21.41 -22.49 -39.86
CA PHE A 215 20.83 -23.48 -40.78
C PHE A 215 20.61 -22.91 -42.20
N GLN A 216 21.41 -23.32 -43.18
CA GLN A 216 21.26 -22.90 -44.59
C GLN A 216 20.83 -24.05 -45.52
N GLY A 217 19.55 -24.45 -45.46
CA GLY A 217 18.95 -25.36 -46.44
C GLY A 217 18.93 -24.77 -47.85
N ARG A 218 19.54 -25.44 -48.84
CA ARG A 218 19.60 -24.98 -50.24
C ARG A 218 18.25 -25.18 -50.97
N LEU A 219 17.54 -24.08 -51.26
CA LEU A 219 16.61 -23.98 -52.38
C LEU A 219 16.96 -22.71 -53.19
N SER A 220 17.74 -22.89 -54.27
CA SER A 220 18.16 -21.90 -55.27
C SER A 220 17.95 -20.41 -54.90
N ASP A 221 19.00 -19.79 -54.37
CA ASP A 221 19.18 -18.33 -54.13
C ASP A 221 18.33 -17.65 -53.05
N ARG A 222 17.77 -18.39 -52.09
CA ARG A 222 17.34 -17.82 -50.81
C ARG A 222 17.78 -18.69 -49.65
N VAL A 223 18.57 -18.10 -48.74
CA VAL A 223 18.82 -18.67 -47.41
C VAL A 223 17.49 -18.71 -46.67
N ILE A 224 17.12 -19.87 -46.14
CA ILE A 224 15.92 -20.07 -45.32
C ILE A 224 16.41 -20.17 -43.87
N THR A 225 16.60 -19.04 -43.18
CA THR A 225 16.69 -19.03 -41.71
C THR A 225 15.45 -18.33 -41.17
N LYS A 226 14.71 -19.04 -40.30
CA LYS A 226 13.57 -18.45 -39.60
C LYS A 226 13.27 -19.17 -38.28
N ASP A 227 14.30 -19.47 -37.50
CA ASP A 227 14.12 -19.81 -36.10
C ASP A 227 15.01 -18.86 -35.29
N ASP A 228 14.48 -18.26 -34.22
CA ASP A 228 15.24 -17.36 -33.35
C ASP A 228 15.57 -18.17 -32.10
N ASP A 229 16.84 -18.23 -31.68
CA ASP A 229 17.24 -18.96 -30.49
C ASP A 229 16.58 -18.36 -29.24
N LEU A 230 15.97 -19.23 -28.43
CA LEU A 230 15.28 -18.83 -27.20
C LEU A 230 16.00 -19.35 -25.97
N MET A 231 16.57 -18.44 -25.20
CA MET A 231 17.14 -18.79 -23.90
C MET A 231 16.01 -18.91 -22.87
N ASN A 232 15.88 -20.10 -22.28
CA ASN A 232 14.95 -20.39 -21.20
C ASN A 232 15.71 -20.46 -19.88
N TYR A 233 15.25 -19.71 -18.89
CA TYR A 233 15.88 -19.63 -17.58
C TYR A 233 14.87 -19.85 -16.47
N THR A 234 14.87 -21.06 -15.91
CA THR A 234 14.03 -21.44 -14.76
C THR A 234 14.81 -21.21 -13.47
N ASN A 235 14.43 -20.21 -12.69
CA ASN A 235 15.18 -19.77 -11.54
C ASN A 235 14.39 -19.74 -10.24
N VAL A 236 15.11 -19.90 -9.14
CA VAL A 236 14.66 -19.60 -7.79
C VAL A 236 15.31 -18.29 -7.37
N ARG A 237 14.48 -17.37 -6.92
CA ARG A 237 14.85 -16.00 -6.55
C ARG A 237 14.60 -15.80 -5.07
N VAL A 238 15.59 -15.25 -4.36
CA VAL A 238 15.46 -14.86 -2.95
C VAL A 238 15.71 -13.37 -2.85
N GLY A 239 14.71 -12.63 -2.39
CA GLY A 239 14.73 -11.18 -2.22
C GLY A 239 14.61 -10.77 -0.77
N ILE A 240 15.27 -9.67 -0.42
CA ILE A 240 15.18 -9.01 0.88
C ILE A 240 14.66 -7.59 0.67
N GLY A 241 13.54 -7.28 1.30
CA GLY A 241 12.97 -5.94 1.36
C GLY A 241 13.81 -4.99 2.22
N LEU A 242 14.28 -3.90 1.61
CA LEU A 242 15.04 -2.81 2.22
C LEU A 242 14.10 -1.71 2.73
N GLY A 243 14.06 -1.51 4.05
CA GLY A 243 13.24 -0.51 4.75
C GLY A 243 13.46 -0.55 6.27
N LYS A 244 13.34 0.59 6.97
CA LYS A 244 13.49 0.67 8.44
C LYS A 244 12.32 -0.07 9.12
N LEU A 245 12.64 -0.83 10.18
CA LEU A 245 11.69 -1.68 10.92
C LEU A 245 10.83 -0.92 11.93
N ASP A 246 11.17 0.35 12.21
CA ASP A 246 10.66 1.08 13.38
C ASP A 246 9.42 1.94 13.09
N GLU A 247 8.96 2.02 11.83
CA GLU A 247 7.90 2.96 11.46
C GLU A 247 6.89 2.31 10.50
N ASP A 248 5.99 1.52 11.08
CA ASP A 248 4.87 0.82 10.45
C ASP A 248 5.26 -0.22 9.39
N GLN A 249 5.17 -1.49 9.78
CA GLN A 249 5.59 -2.66 9.03
C GLN A 249 4.70 -2.92 7.80
N SER A 250 4.89 -2.11 6.76
CA SER A 250 4.30 -2.35 5.44
C SER A 250 5.04 -3.51 4.77
N LEU A 251 4.28 -4.52 4.33
CA LEU A 251 4.80 -5.49 3.37
C LEU A 251 5.18 -4.74 2.08
N PRO A 252 6.10 -5.29 1.25
CA PRO A 252 6.33 -4.69 -0.05
C PRO A 252 5.01 -4.59 -0.81
N LEU A 253 4.77 -3.45 -1.45
CA LEU A 253 3.44 -3.04 -1.92
C LEU A 253 2.73 -4.08 -2.81
N TRP A 254 3.48 -4.82 -3.61
CA TRP A 254 2.96 -5.87 -4.50
C TRP A 254 2.48 -7.15 -3.79
N TRP A 255 2.71 -7.27 -2.47
CA TRP A 255 2.16 -8.30 -1.60
C TRP A 255 0.85 -7.88 -0.93
N VAL A 256 0.53 -6.59 -0.95
CA VAL A 256 -0.69 -6.05 -0.35
C VAL A 256 -1.78 -6.01 -1.41
N SER A 257 -2.94 -6.60 -1.12
CA SER A 257 -4.12 -6.44 -1.96
C SER A 257 -4.89 -5.19 -1.52
N PRO A 258 -5.24 -4.26 -2.43
CA PRO A 258 -6.09 -3.13 -2.09
C PRO A 258 -7.44 -3.54 -1.48
N LEU A 259 -7.95 -4.71 -1.89
CA LEU A 259 -9.20 -5.25 -1.36
C LEU A 259 -9.05 -5.75 0.09
N ASP A 260 -7.84 -6.15 0.51
CA ASP A 260 -7.61 -6.52 1.91
C ASP A 260 -7.66 -5.28 2.80
N MET A 261 -7.10 -4.16 2.34
CA MET A 261 -7.18 -2.89 3.08
C MET A 261 -8.64 -2.45 3.25
N ILE A 262 -9.43 -2.45 2.16
CA ILE A 262 -10.85 -2.09 2.24
C ILE A 262 -11.63 -3.08 3.11
N ALA A 263 -11.30 -4.37 3.06
CA ALA A 263 -11.96 -5.38 3.88
C ALA A 263 -11.63 -5.22 5.38
N GLU A 264 -10.40 -4.85 5.71
CA GLU A 264 -9.95 -4.56 7.07
C GLU A 264 -10.63 -3.30 7.60
N ASP A 265 -10.61 -2.21 6.84
CA ASP A 265 -11.33 -0.97 7.19
C ASP A 265 -12.84 -1.24 7.37
N LEU A 266 -13.44 -2.04 6.48
CA LEU A 266 -14.86 -2.40 6.59
C LEU A 266 -15.12 -3.30 7.81
N ALA A 267 -14.20 -4.21 8.14
CA ALA A 267 -14.30 -5.03 9.34
C ALA A 267 -14.18 -4.18 10.60
N GLU A 268 -13.28 -3.20 10.62
CA GLU A 268 -13.13 -2.24 11.71
C GLU A 268 -14.40 -1.42 11.89
N VAL A 269 -14.94 -0.84 10.81
CA VAL A 269 -16.19 -0.08 10.85
C VAL A 269 -17.35 -0.94 11.35
N LYS A 270 -17.44 -2.21 10.92
CA LYS A 270 -18.46 -3.16 11.39
C LYS A 270 -18.25 -3.63 12.83
N ALA A 271 -17.01 -3.62 13.33
CA ALA A 271 -16.67 -3.99 14.69
C ALA A 271 -16.88 -2.83 15.69
N ARG A 272 -17.19 -1.62 15.21
CA ARG A 272 -17.58 -0.52 16.11
C ARG A 272 -18.84 -0.94 16.87
N PRO A 273 -18.90 -0.69 18.20
CA PRO A 273 -20.08 -1.00 18.98
C PRO A 273 -21.27 -0.30 18.35
N ILE A 274 -22.32 -1.06 18.07
CA ILE A 274 -23.62 -0.52 17.69
C ILE A 274 -24.07 0.29 18.90
N PHE A 275 -24.38 1.57 18.70
CA PHE A 275 -24.96 2.39 19.76
C PHE A 275 -26.28 1.73 20.17
N ASP A 276 -26.37 1.29 21.42
CA ASP A 276 -27.61 0.84 22.04
C ASP A 276 -28.41 2.11 22.38
N ASP A 277 -29.61 2.23 21.84
CA ASP A 277 -30.51 3.35 22.05
C ASP A 277 -31.54 3.07 23.16
N SER A 278 -31.25 2.10 24.02
CA SER A 278 -32.06 1.82 25.21
C SER A 278 -31.94 2.92 26.27
N ASP A 279 -33.09 3.27 26.81
CA ASP A 279 -33.32 4.14 27.96
C ASP A 279 -34.30 3.36 28.85
N SER A 280 -33.76 2.73 29.91
CA SER A 280 -34.47 1.75 30.73
C SER A 280 -35.43 2.39 31.75
N ASP A 281 -35.14 3.61 32.19
CA ASP A 281 -35.89 4.33 33.20
C ASP A 281 -36.75 5.49 32.63
N GLY A 282 -36.51 5.88 31.38
CA GLY A 282 -37.32 6.82 30.63
C GLY A 282 -37.06 8.29 30.98
N ASP A 283 -35.89 8.59 31.56
CA ASP A 283 -35.52 9.94 31.98
C ASP A 283 -35.00 10.83 30.80
N GLY A 284 -34.78 10.23 29.63
CA GLY A 284 -34.32 10.89 28.41
C GLY A 284 -32.79 10.82 28.17
N VAL A 285 -32.05 10.09 29.01
CA VAL A 285 -30.62 9.81 28.88
C VAL A 285 -30.42 8.32 28.58
N LEU A 286 -29.57 7.99 27.60
CA LEU A 286 -29.33 6.58 27.24
C LEU A 286 -28.55 5.85 28.33
N ASP A 287 -28.91 4.59 28.60
CA ASP A 287 -28.29 3.72 29.64
C ASP A 287 -26.74 3.68 29.57
N MET A 288 -26.17 3.85 28.37
CA MET A 288 -24.73 3.81 28.14
C MET A 288 -23.97 5.05 28.67
N VAL A 289 -24.66 6.18 28.79
CA VAL A 289 -24.10 7.47 29.25
C VAL A 289 -24.72 7.95 30.56
N ASP A 290 -25.80 7.31 31.00
CA ASP A 290 -26.48 7.54 32.25
C ASP A 290 -25.63 7.11 33.46
N GLN A 291 -25.59 7.98 34.47
CA GLN A 291 -24.89 7.80 35.73
C GLN A 291 -25.82 7.33 36.86
N GLU A 292 -27.14 7.50 36.72
CA GLU A 292 -28.17 7.11 37.68
C GLU A 292 -29.23 6.19 37.01
N PRO A 293 -28.93 4.88 36.85
CA PRO A 293 -29.71 3.95 36.01
C PRO A 293 -31.15 3.63 36.45
N ASP A 294 -31.60 4.22 37.56
CA ASP A 294 -32.88 3.94 38.20
C ASP A 294 -33.57 5.26 38.57
N THR A 295 -33.50 6.27 37.69
CA THR A 295 -34.12 7.58 37.93
C THR A 295 -35.65 7.46 37.82
N PRO A 296 -36.42 7.95 38.81
CA PRO A 296 -37.88 7.90 38.72
C PRO A 296 -38.42 8.72 37.55
N GLU A 297 -39.36 8.13 36.80
CA GLU A 297 -39.99 8.76 35.63
C GLU A 297 -40.51 10.19 35.94
N GLY A 298 -40.04 11.17 35.17
CA GLY A 298 -40.44 12.57 35.27
C GLY A 298 -39.56 13.45 36.16
N TYR A 299 -38.50 12.91 36.76
CA TYR A 299 -37.49 13.72 37.45
C TYR A 299 -36.63 14.47 36.43
N PRO A 300 -36.33 15.76 36.64
CA PRO A 300 -35.42 16.50 35.77
C PRO A 300 -33.98 16.02 36.00
N VAL A 301 -33.32 15.59 34.93
CA VAL A 301 -31.94 15.10 34.94
C VAL A 301 -31.00 15.99 34.13
N ASP A 302 -29.70 15.90 34.41
CA ASP A 302 -28.65 16.57 33.65
C ASP A 302 -28.27 15.79 32.37
N THR A 303 -27.31 16.32 31.59
CA THR A 303 -26.83 15.64 30.36
C THR A 303 -26.12 14.30 30.58
N ARG A 304 -25.96 13.88 31.83
CA ARG A 304 -25.31 12.63 32.26
C ARG A 304 -26.28 11.72 33.01
N GLY A 305 -27.57 12.07 33.10
CA GLY A 305 -28.59 11.28 33.79
C GLY A 305 -28.58 11.42 35.31
N ASN A 306 -27.87 12.40 35.88
CA ASN A 306 -27.99 12.63 37.32
C ASN A 306 -29.22 13.49 37.63
N SER A 307 -29.96 13.13 38.68
CA SER A 307 -31.04 13.94 39.23
C SER A 307 -30.57 15.37 39.56
N LEU A 308 -31.33 16.37 39.11
CA LEU A 308 -31.00 17.78 39.30
C LEU A 308 -31.35 18.25 40.73
N ASP A 309 -30.45 19.01 41.34
CA ASP A 309 -30.65 19.78 42.58
C ASP A 309 -30.36 21.25 42.22
N SER A 310 -31.41 22.02 41.98
CA SER A 310 -31.35 23.36 41.39
C SER A 310 -30.95 24.44 42.39
N ASP A 311 -31.21 24.27 43.68
CA ASP A 311 -30.92 25.24 44.73
C ASP A 311 -29.77 24.83 45.68
N GLY A 312 -29.30 23.59 45.56
CA GLY A 312 -28.13 23.05 46.24
C GLY A 312 -28.38 22.73 47.70
N ASP A 313 -29.63 22.48 48.08
CA ASP A 313 -30.05 22.21 49.45
C ASP A 313 -29.85 20.74 49.88
N GLY A 314 -29.54 19.86 48.91
CA GLY A 314 -29.27 18.44 49.09
C GLY A 314 -30.48 17.53 48.86
N LEU A 315 -31.64 18.08 48.51
CA LEU A 315 -32.80 17.36 47.96
C LEU A 315 -32.83 17.54 46.44
N VAL A 316 -33.15 16.47 45.72
CA VAL A 316 -33.33 16.55 44.26
C VAL A 316 -34.66 17.21 43.93
N ASP A 317 -34.71 17.97 42.84
CA ASP A 317 -35.87 18.76 42.40
C ASP A 317 -37.18 17.96 42.31
N GLY A 318 -37.11 16.64 42.07
CA GLY A 318 -38.29 15.76 42.03
C GLY A 318 -38.84 15.34 43.39
N MET A 319 -38.05 15.48 44.47
CA MET A 319 -38.45 15.28 45.86
C MET A 319 -38.66 16.58 46.63
N ASP A 320 -38.20 17.70 46.06
CA ASP A 320 -38.30 19.03 46.65
C ASP A 320 -39.67 19.68 46.37
N GLU A 321 -40.34 20.16 47.41
CA GLU A 321 -41.59 20.93 47.29
C GLU A 321 -41.33 22.39 46.82
N GLU A 322 -40.11 22.92 46.99
CA GLU A 322 -39.66 24.24 46.53
C GLU A 322 -38.33 24.16 45.74
N PRO A 323 -38.33 23.62 44.49
CA PRO A 323 -37.11 23.37 43.67
C PRO A 323 -36.21 24.58 43.38
N TYR A 324 -36.60 25.77 43.83
CA TYR A 324 -35.86 27.02 43.62
C TYR A 324 -35.90 27.86 44.90
N SER A 325 -35.44 27.31 46.02
CA SER A 325 -35.39 28.01 47.29
C SER A 325 -34.45 29.23 47.25
N PRO A 326 -34.75 30.31 48.00
CA PRO A 326 -33.83 31.43 48.13
C PRO A 326 -32.51 31.01 48.82
N PRO A 327 -31.35 31.34 48.25
CA PRO A 327 -30.06 30.88 48.78
C PRO A 327 -29.77 31.48 50.17
N GLY A 328 -29.35 30.62 51.11
CA GLY A 328 -28.86 31.03 52.42
C GLY A 328 -29.83 30.86 53.59
N TYR A 329 -31.00 30.25 53.37
CA TYR A 329 -31.92 29.83 54.44
C TYR A 329 -31.75 28.34 54.74
N GLU A 330 -32.05 27.94 55.98
CA GLU A 330 -32.14 26.52 56.32
C GLU A 330 -33.43 25.96 55.71
N VAL A 331 -33.31 24.84 54.99
CA VAL A 331 -34.42 24.10 54.41
C VAL A 331 -34.91 23.03 55.38
N ASP A 332 -36.20 22.72 55.33
CA ASP A 332 -36.76 21.62 56.11
C ASP A 332 -36.60 20.26 55.39
N SER A 333 -37.10 19.18 55.99
CA SER A 333 -37.01 17.83 55.40
C SER A 333 -37.83 17.64 54.11
N LYS A 334 -38.52 18.67 53.64
CA LYS A 334 -39.31 18.70 52.40
C LYS A 334 -38.76 19.69 51.38
N GLY A 335 -37.62 20.34 51.66
CA GLY A 335 -36.98 21.33 50.80
C GLY A 335 -37.57 22.74 50.88
N ILE A 336 -38.45 23.02 51.86
CA ILE A 336 -39.04 24.36 51.98
C ILE A 336 -38.11 25.28 52.77
N ALA A 337 -37.73 26.41 52.17
CA ALA A 337 -36.89 27.41 52.81
C ALA A 337 -37.58 28.09 54.00
N GLN A 338 -36.93 28.06 55.16
CA GLN A 338 -37.41 28.75 56.37
C GLN A 338 -37.08 30.25 56.31
N VAL A 339 -37.72 30.96 55.37
CA VAL A 339 -37.62 32.42 55.28
C VAL A 339 -38.39 33.04 56.46
N PRO A 340 -37.73 33.84 57.33
CA PRO A 340 -38.42 34.53 58.41
C PRO A 340 -39.53 35.39 57.84
N GLN A 341 -40.78 35.16 58.26
CA GLN A 341 -41.88 35.98 57.78
C GLN A 341 -41.63 37.45 58.13
N PRO A 342 -41.85 38.38 57.19
CA PRO A 342 -41.67 39.79 57.47
C PRO A 342 -42.54 40.19 58.65
N ASN A 343 -41.96 40.93 59.61
CA ASN A 343 -42.68 41.49 60.74
C ASN A 343 -43.66 42.56 60.23
N ILE A 344 -44.82 42.11 59.76
CA ILE A 344 -45.92 42.97 59.33
C ILE A 344 -46.55 43.59 60.58
N LEU A 345 -46.47 44.92 60.67
CA LEU A 345 -47.16 45.70 61.71
C LEU A 345 -48.64 45.34 61.68
N ASN A 346 -49.18 44.80 62.77
CA ASN A 346 -50.60 44.54 62.90
C ASN A 346 -51.35 45.86 63.22
N GLU A 347 -52.67 45.83 63.09
CA GLU A 347 -53.54 47.00 63.35
C GLU A 347 -53.33 47.58 64.76
N ASN A 348 -53.04 46.75 65.76
CA ASN A 348 -52.76 47.21 67.12
C ASN A 348 -51.45 47.99 67.23
N ASP A 349 -50.42 47.58 66.48
CA ASP A 349 -49.14 48.28 66.42
C ASP A 349 -49.28 49.61 65.67
N VAL A 350 -50.09 49.66 64.61
CA VAL A 350 -50.44 50.90 63.91
C VAL A 350 -51.20 51.85 64.84
N ASN A 351 -52.19 51.35 65.58
CA ASN A 351 -52.95 52.15 66.53
C ASN A 351 -52.07 52.71 67.65
N LYS A 352 -51.15 51.93 68.21
CA LYS A 352 -50.16 52.42 69.18
C LYS A 352 -49.30 53.57 68.63
N ILE A 353 -48.85 53.45 67.38
CA ILE A 353 -48.04 54.50 66.73
C ILE A 353 -48.87 55.77 66.51
N ILE A 354 -50.13 55.63 66.09
CA ILE A 354 -51.06 56.74 65.89
C ILE A 354 -51.38 57.45 67.21
N ASP A 355 -51.71 56.69 68.25
CA ASP A 355 -52.01 57.22 69.59
C ASP A 355 -50.79 57.96 70.18
N GLY A 356 -49.59 57.40 70.02
CA GLY A 356 -48.34 58.04 70.45
C GLY A 356 -48.04 59.34 69.69
N ARG A 357 -48.43 59.44 68.41
CA ARG A 357 -48.31 60.69 67.62
C ARG A 357 -49.38 61.70 67.99
N LEU A 358 -50.62 61.27 68.19
CA LEU A 358 -51.75 62.13 68.61
C LEU A 358 -51.51 62.72 69.99
N ALA A 359 -50.90 61.98 70.91
CA ALA A 359 -50.55 62.49 72.24
C ALA A 359 -49.59 63.70 72.21
N ASN A 360 -48.73 63.78 71.19
CA ASN A 360 -47.79 64.88 70.98
C ASN A 360 -48.30 65.93 69.99
N TRP A 361 -49.50 65.75 69.43
CA TRP A 361 -50.07 66.66 68.45
C TRP A 361 -50.92 67.72 69.14
N THR A 362 -50.40 68.94 69.22
CA THR A 362 -51.19 70.12 69.57
C THR A 362 -51.68 70.78 68.28
N PRO A 363 -53.00 70.96 68.07
CA PRO A 363 -53.51 71.68 66.91
C PRO A 363 -53.00 73.13 66.94
N SER A 364 -52.44 73.63 65.83
CA SER A 364 -52.17 75.05 65.68
C SER A 364 -53.49 75.80 65.51
N THR A 365 -53.93 76.51 66.54
CA THR A 365 -54.98 77.52 66.39
C THR A 365 -54.38 78.76 65.74
N ASP A 366 -54.13 78.69 64.43
CA ASP A 366 -53.96 79.90 63.63
C ASP A 366 -55.20 80.05 62.75
N LEU A 367 -56.26 80.56 63.39
CA LEU A 367 -57.36 81.20 62.68
C LEU A 367 -57.04 82.70 62.63
N SER A 368 -56.01 83.10 61.88
CA SER A 368 -55.85 84.49 61.44
C SER A 368 -56.88 84.80 60.37
N ASN A 369 -58.12 84.92 60.82
CA ASN A 369 -59.18 85.63 60.15
C ASN A 369 -58.97 87.10 60.53
N ASP A 370 -57.98 87.74 59.89
CA ASP A 370 -57.79 89.19 59.94
C ASP A 370 -58.74 89.82 58.93
N TRP A 371 -59.84 90.35 59.47
CA TRP A 371 -60.73 91.31 58.84
C TRP A 371 -60.67 92.60 59.66
N PHE A 372 -60.08 93.63 59.04
CA PHE A 372 -59.94 95.05 59.41
C PHE A 372 -58.80 95.50 60.32
#